data_AF-A0A8X6M8C4-F1
#
_entry.id   AF-A0A8X6M8C4-F1
#
_cell.length_a   1.000
_cell.length_b   1.000
_cell.length_c   1.000
_cell.angle_alpha   90.00
_cell.angle_beta   90.00
_cell.angle_gamma   90.00
#
_symmetry.space_group_name_H-M   'P 1'
#
loop_
_entity.id
_entity.type
_entity.pdbx_description
1 polymer ?
#
loop_
_entity_poly.entity_id
_entity_poly.type
_entity_poly.pdbx_seq_one_letter_code
_entity_poly.pdbx_strand_id
1 'polypeptide(L)'
;MNEDEWDEILQRFREEGLDPNLPDDRKLLYVWRWLVDAETNCISLRHQLDKLSRRQSDELEEIRSCMEQMCNAWEVKVSKLEEENKRFQEQLNFSGQNSGKIVSQEINQMVIEEGLSDIVDLGVIEQFSYLLDMRTRLQTKLEQETALRRKCEQLIRISSNLPDCLKLSSPYIQRILDRQKDEYEEEIRHQQETMKHVKEQLKQVHEDELQRLTAENDRLSSELSKLSQKLQELVTHVAKQQEKDTTCLPWVQHILDGNHENEMKSLKEEVERLKNYCQEQQKQIREQCETVRILERTNKQLEIDNETLAFKLSESLAQFDELEDQLRREATRVRRESLYNKIASKESNAKNINKILDNRPNTQDPAFGDQVKQLKEESSTLKEQLESVQQQLEIMSMKYQQHKERYREKIYRLRDLQDQEHREWKERFENCDKELAILRDMLSREQEWRVQVEADCRKLKNDNQMLKNGILEKEKNERDNQYEVSAIQRDVEKLKSATSRPPTTTSSPSRRHSVWPVISYPKKW
;
A
#
# COMPACT_ATOMS: atom_id res chain seq x y z
N MET A 1 29.84 -9.56 65.63
CA MET A 1 30.23 -8.39 64.82
C MET A 1 31.15 -8.94 63.76
N ASN A 2 30.79 -8.78 62.50
CA ASN A 2 31.56 -9.34 61.39
C ASN A 2 32.94 -8.67 61.39
N GLU A 3 34.02 -9.46 61.37
CA GLU A 3 35.39 -8.94 61.26
C GLU A 3 35.53 -8.01 60.03
N ASP A 4 34.73 -8.27 59.00
CA ASP A 4 34.62 -7.47 57.77
C ASP A 4 34.28 -5.99 57.99
N GLU A 5 33.34 -5.66 58.89
CA GLU A 5 32.92 -4.26 59.14
C GLU A 5 34.03 -3.47 59.83
N TRP A 6 34.79 -4.14 60.70
CA TRP A 6 35.91 -3.53 61.40
C TRP A 6 37.10 -3.29 60.47
N ASP A 7 37.38 -4.24 59.59
CA ASP A 7 38.41 -4.10 58.57
C ASP A 7 38.10 -2.98 57.57
N GLU A 8 36.83 -2.79 57.19
CA GLU A 8 36.39 -1.66 56.36
C GLU A 8 36.60 -0.31 57.05
N ILE A 9 36.27 -0.21 58.35
CA ILE A 9 36.54 1.00 59.12
C ILE A 9 38.04 1.27 59.16
N LEU A 10 38.87 0.28 59.53
CA LEU A 10 40.32 0.44 59.57
C LEU A 10 40.92 0.79 58.20
N GLN A 11 40.36 0.25 57.13
CA GLN A 11 40.74 0.57 55.75
C GLN A 11 40.44 2.03 55.43
N ARG A 12 39.26 2.53 55.78
CA ARG A 12 38.89 3.93 55.59
C ARG A 12 39.74 4.90 56.42
N PHE A 13 40.14 4.49 57.64
CA PHE A 13 41.12 5.25 58.44
C PHE A 13 42.46 5.38 57.69
N ARG A 14 42.95 4.30 57.09
CA ARG A 14 44.18 4.34 56.27
C ARG A 14 44.02 5.26 55.06
N GLU A 15 42.87 5.22 54.39
CA GLU A 15 42.58 6.05 53.21
C GLU A 15 42.51 7.54 53.54
N GLU A 16 42.01 7.90 54.72
CA GLU A 16 42.00 9.29 55.20
C GLU A 16 43.30 9.74 55.89
N GLY A 17 44.31 8.87 55.94
CA GLY A 17 45.61 9.16 56.55
C GLY A 17 45.58 9.24 58.09
N LEU A 18 44.60 8.58 58.72
CA LEU A 18 44.44 8.50 60.17
C LEU A 18 45.13 7.24 60.71
N ASP A 19 45.74 7.33 61.90
CA ASP A 19 46.43 6.20 62.53
C ASP A 19 45.42 5.11 62.97
N PRO A 20 45.51 3.86 62.45
CA PRO A 20 44.63 2.77 62.82
C PRO A 20 44.77 2.33 64.29
N ASN A 21 45.85 2.72 64.97
CA ASN A 21 46.12 2.36 66.37
C ASN A 21 45.62 3.40 67.38
N LEU A 22 44.85 4.40 66.94
CA LEU A 22 44.24 5.38 67.84
C LEU A 22 43.37 4.71 68.94
N PRO A 23 43.30 5.29 70.15
CA PRO A 23 42.35 4.86 71.18
C PRO A 23 40.92 4.92 70.64
N ASP A 24 40.07 3.98 71.06
CA ASP A 24 38.71 3.83 70.54
C ASP A 24 37.86 5.10 70.68
N ASP A 25 38.03 5.86 71.77
CA ASP A 25 37.35 7.14 71.98
C ASP A 25 37.66 8.18 70.88
N ARG A 26 38.88 8.15 70.34
CA ARG A 26 39.29 9.04 69.24
C ARG A 26 38.77 8.52 67.91
N LYS A 27 38.79 7.20 67.67
CA LYS A 27 38.23 6.58 66.47
C LYS A 27 36.74 6.86 66.35
N LEU A 28 36.01 6.75 67.46
CA LEU A 28 34.57 6.99 67.52
C LEU A 28 34.20 8.41 67.04
N LEU A 29 35.01 9.43 67.35
CA LEU A 29 34.78 10.80 66.87
C LEU A 29 34.87 10.92 65.34
N TYR A 30 35.83 10.23 64.70
CA TYR A 30 35.96 10.24 63.24
C TYR A 30 34.82 9.48 62.57
N VAL A 31 34.48 8.29 63.09
CA VAL A 31 33.34 7.51 62.61
C VAL A 31 32.04 8.29 62.74
N TRP A 32 31.83 8.98 63.87
CA TRP A 32 30.67 9.85 64.07
C TRP A 32 30.63 10.99 63.05
N ARG A 33 31.77 11.63 62.78
CA ARG A 33 31.86 12.68 61.75
C ARG A 33 31.51 12.13 60.37
N TRP A 34 32.04 10.97 59.99
CA TRP A 34 31.69 10.33 58.70
C TRP A 34 30.21 9.99 58.61
N LEU A 35 29.61 9.53 59.71
CA LEU A 35 28.17 9.27 59.77
C LEU A 35 27.37 10.54 59.51
N VAL A 36 27.71 11.65 60.18
CA VAL A 36 27.04 12.96 60.00
C VAL A 36 27.25 13.51 58.58
N ASP A 37 28.46 13.38 58.03
CA ASP A 37 28.77 13.79 56.66
C ASP A 37 27.97 12.95 55.65
N ALA A 38 27.88 11.63 55.86
CA ALA A 38 27.09 10.74 55.04
C ALA A 38 25.58 11.04 55.14
N GLU A 39 25.06 11.32 56.33
CA GLU A 39 23.67 11.74 56.55
C GLU A 39 23.37 13.05 55.81
N THR A 40 24.25 14.05 55.93
CA THR A 40 24.12 15.33 55.24
C THR A 40 24.14 15.14 53.72
N ASN A 41 25.03 14.28 53.21
CA ASN A 41 25.09 13.94 51.79
C ASN A 41 23.82 13.22 51.31
N CYS A 42 23.29 12.27 52.08
CA CYS A 42 22.03 11.59 51.77
C CYS A 42 20.85 12.56 51.72
N ILE A 43 20.77 13.52 52.66
CA ILE A 43 19.74 14.57 52.67
C ILE A 43 19.86 15.45 51.42
N SER A 44 21.08 15.88 51.08
CA SER A 44 21.35 16.70 49.89
C SER A 44 20.99 15.97 48.59
N LEU A 45 21.40 14.70 48.45
CA LEU A 45 21.08 13.87 47.29
C LEU A 45 19.57 13.63 47.18
N ARG A 46 18.87 13.41 48.30
CA ARG A 46 17.41 13.30 48.32
C ARG A 46 16.74 14.57 47.83
N HIS A 47 17.22 15.74 48.26
CA HIS A 47 16.70 17.02 47.78
C HIS A 47 16.96 17.24 46.28
N GLN A 48 18.12 16.82 45.77
CA GLN A 48 18.42 16.86 44.33
C GLN A 48 17.51 15.92 43.54
N LEU A 49 17.27 14.71 44.05
CA LEU A 49 16.35 13.75 43.45
C LEU A 49 14.92 14.30 43.39
N ASP A 50 14.44 14.90 44.48
CA ASP A 50 13.13 15.55 44.54
C ASP A 50 13.03 16.71 43.52
N LYS A 51 14.10 17.50 43.38
CA LYS A 51 14.16 18.60 42.40
C LYS A 51 14.13 18.09 40.96
N LEU A 52 14.84 17.01 40.66
CA LEU A 52 14.81 16.37 39.34
C LEU A 52 13.44 15.76 39.04
N SER A 53 12.83 15.09 40.02
CA SER A 53 11.48 14.52 39.88
C SER A 53 10.44 15.60 39.61
N ARG A 54 10.51 16.76 40.28
CA ARG A 54 9.63 17.91 39.99
C ARG A 54 9.84 18.44 38.57
N ARG A 55 11.10 18.65 38.15
CA ARG A 55 11.41 19.10 36.77
C ARG A 55 10.86 18.13 35.73
N GLN A 56 11.05 16.84 35.92
CA GLN A 56 10.51 15.82 35.03
C GLN A 56 8.98 15.86 35.00
N SER A 57 8.33 16.07 36.15
CA SER A 57 6.87 16.23 36.21
C SER A 57 6.39 17.47 35.46
N ASP A 58 7.11 18.59 35.56
CA ASP A 58 6.79 19.83 34.85
C ASP A 58 6.97 19.66 33.33
N GLU A 59 8.08 19.05 32.88
CA GLU A 59 8.32 18.72 31.47
C GLU A 59 7.24 17.80 30.88
N LEU A 60 6.79 16.80 31.65
CA LEU A 60 5.69 15.93 31.23
C LEU A 60 4.36 16.68 31.11
N GLU A 61 4.11 17.67 31.96
CA GLU A 61 2.92 18.52 31.87
C GLU A 61 2.97 19.45 30.65
N GLU A 62 4.13 20.02 30.34
CA GLU A 62 4.34 20.83 29.13
C GLU A 62 4.11 19.99 27.85
N ILE A 63 4.64 18.76 27.81
CA ILE A 63 4.41 17.83 26.71
C ILE A 63 2.92 17.50 26.57
N ARG A 64 2.23 17.19 27.68
CA ARG A 64 0.77 16.95 27.67
C ARG A 64 0.00 18.14 27.11
N SER A 65 0.32 19.36 27.56
CA SER A 65 -0.32 20.58 27.08
C SER A 65 -0.07 20.82 25.57
N CYS A 66 1.15 20.57 25.10
CA CYS A 66 1.49 20.66 23.68
C CYS A 66 0.71 19.64 22.82
N MET A 67 0.62 18.39 23.29
CA MET A 67 -0.14 17.34 22.61
C MET A 67 -1.64 17.70 22.54
N GLU A 68 -2.21 18.22 23.63
CA GLU A 68 -3.61 18.65 23.66
C GLU A 68 -3.88 19.79 22.66
N GLN A 69 -3.00 20.79 22.58
CA GLN A 69 -3.10 21.86 21.59
C GLN A 69 -3.03 21.32 20.15
N MET A 70 -2.16 20.36 19.90
CA MET A 70 -2.04 19.72 18.59
C MET A 70 -3.30 18.93 18.24
N CYS A 71 -3.84 18.13 19.16
CA CYS A 71 -5.10 17.40 18.97
C CYS A 71 -6.26 18.36 18.62
N ASN A 72 -6.42 19.43 19.40
CA ASN A 72 -7.45 20.44 19.16
C ASN A 72 -7.29 21.10 17.77
N ALA A 73 -6.06 21.43 17.38
CA ALA A 73 -5.79 22.01 16.06
C ALA A 73 -6.11 21.03 14.91
N TRP A 74 -5.81 19.75 15.11
CA TRP A 74 -6.14 18.68 14.15
C TRP A 74 -7.65 18.46 14.04
N GLU A 75 -8.38 18.40 15.15
CA GLU A 75 -9.84 18.28 15.15
C GLU A 75 -10.51 19.43 14.39
N VAL A 76 -10.09 20.68 14.63
CA VAL A 76 -10.60 21.85 13.90
C VAL A 76 -10.31 21.74 12.40
N LYS A 77 -9.13 21.24 12.01
CA LYS A 77 -8.77 21.06 10.60
C LYS A 77 -9.61 19.96 9.95
N VAL A 78 -9.84 18.84 10.62
CA VAL A 78 -10.68 17.74 10.14
C VAL A 78 -12.11 18.22 9.94
N SER A 79 -12.70 18.90 10.92
CA SER A 79 -14.06 19.44 10.82
C SER A 79 -14.23 20.40 9.62
N LYS A 80 -13.24 21.27 9.36
CA LYS A 80 -13.26 22.16 8.18
C LYS A 80 -13.23 21.37 6.86
N LEU A 81 -12.38 20.35 6.77
CA LEU A 81 -12.29 19.52 5.57
C LEU A 81 -13.58 18.72 5.34
N GLU A 82 -14.22 18.23 6.40
CA GLU A 82 -15.52 17.56 6.31
C GLU A 82 -16.63 18.51 5.82
N GLU A 83 -16.66 19.75 6.33
CA GLU A 83 -17.59 20.77 5.86
C GLU A 83 -17.36 21.15 4.38
N GLU A 84 -16.10 21.33 3.96
CA GLU A 84 -15.75 21.60 2.57
C GLU A 84 -16.13 20.43 1.66
N ASN A 85 -15.82 19.20 2.05
CA ASN A 85 -16.17 18.01 1.29
C ASN A 85 -17.70 17.87 1.14
N LYS A 86 -18.45 18.16 2.21
CA LYS A 86 -19.92 18.21 2.17
C LYS A 86 -20.41 19.26 1.18
N ARG A 87 -19.83 20.47 1.18
CA ARG A 87 -20.16 21.51 0.19
C ARG A 87 -19.87 21.09 -1.24
N PHE A 88 -18.74 20.41 -1.49
CA PHE A 88 -18.42 19.90 -2.82
C PHE A 88 -19.39 18.81 -3.26
N GLN A 89 -19.79 17.90 -2.37
CA GLN A 89 -20.83 16.91 -2.66
C GLN A 89 -22.17 17.56 -3.00
N GLU A 90 -22.58 18.59 -2.25
CA GLU A 90 -23.80 19.36 -2.55
C GLU A 90 -23.72 20.05 -3.92
N GLN A 91 -22.58 20.65 -4.26
CA GLN A 91 -22.35 21.26 -5.59
C GLN A 91 -22.37 20.22 -6.72
N LEU A 92 -21.74 19.07 -6.53
CA LEU A 92 -21.74 17.96 -7.50
C LEU A 92 -23.15 17.41 -7.69
N ASN A 93 -23.91 17.23 -6.61
CA ASN A 93 -25.30 16.78 -6.68
C ASN A 93 -26.19 17.80 -7.41
N PHE A 94 -26.02 19.09 -7.13
CA PHE A 94 -26.76 20.16 -7.79
C PHE A 94 -26.42 20.24 -9.29
N SER A 95 -25.13 20.21 -9.63
CA SER A 95 -24.66 20.21 -11.02
C SER A 95 -25.11 18.95 -11.78
N GLY A 96 -25.00 17.78 -11.16
CA GLY A 96 -25.43 16.50 -11.70
C GLY A 96 -26.94 16.42 -11.94
N GLN A 97 -27.76 16.95 -11.03
CA GLN A 97 -29.21 17.00 -11.22
C GLN A 97 -29.63 17.95 -12.33
N ASN A 98 -29.02 19.14 -12.43
CA ASN A 98 -29.37 20.11 -13.46
C ASN A 98 -28.88 19.68 -14.85
N SER A 99 -27.63 19.23 -14.95
CA SER A 99 -27.08 18.68 -16.20
C SER A 99 -27.81 17.41 -16.61
N GLY A 100 -28.10 16.50 -15.67
CA GLY A 100 -28.85 15.28 -15.93
C GLY A 100 -30.27 15.53 -16.44
N LYS A 101 -30.97 16.56 -15.94
CA LYS A 101 -32.28 16.96 -16.45
C LYS A 101 -32.21 17.54 -17.86
N ILE A 102 -31.25 18.42 -18.14
CA ILE A 102 -31.07 19.02 -19.47
C ILE A 102 -30.72 17.93 -20.50
N VAL A 103 -29.76 17.07 -20.16
CA VAL A 103 -29.35 15.95 -21.02
C VAL A 103 -30.49 14.96 -21.23
N SER A 104 -31.25 14.62 -20.18
CA SER A 104 -32.43 13.76 -20.30
C SER A 104 -33.49 14.37 -21.22
N GLN A 105 -33.76 15.68 -21.11
CA GLN A 105 -34.69 16.38 -21.99
C GLN A 105 -34.22 16.37 -23.46
N GLU A 106 -32.94 16.60 -23.71
CA GLU A 106 -32.36 16.61 -25.05
C GLU A 106 -32.33 15.22 -25.68
N ILE A 107 -32.02 14.17 -24.89
CA ILE A 107 -32.12 12.78 -25.32
C ILE A 107 -33.56 12.42 -25.66
N ASN A 108 -34.53 12.77 -24.79
CA ASN A 108 -35.94 12.54 -25.07
C ASN A 108 -36.39 13.24 -26.36
N GLN A 109 -35.93 14.47 -26.60
CA GLN A 109 -36.22 15.20 -27.83
C GLN A 109 -35.66 14.48 -29.07
N MET A 110 -34.41 14.02 -29.04
CA MET A 110 -33.82 13.25 -30.14
C MET A 110 -34.54 11.91 -30.38
N VAL A 111 -34.93 11.20 -29.32
CA VAL A 111 -35.68 9.94 -29.42
C VAL A 111 -37.05 10.17 -30.08
N ILE A 112 -37.74 11.27 -29.76
CA ILE A 112 -39.00 11.66 -30.41
C ILE A 112 -38.76 11.99 -31.89
N GLU A 113 -37.70 12.73 -32.21
CA GLU A 113 -37.36 13.13 -33.59
C GLU A 113 -37.06 11.92 -34.50
N GLU A 114 -36.46 10.86 -33.96
CA GLU A 114 -36.22 9.59 -34.65
C GLU A 114 -37.46 8.67 -34.70
N GLY A 115 -38.62 9.14 -34.20
CA GLY A 115 -39.88 8.41 -34.24
C GLY A 115 -39.98 7.26 -33.25
N LEU A 116 -39.14 7.24 -32.20
CA LEU A 116 -39.12 6.25 -31.14
C LEU A 116 -39.90 6.73 -29.91
N SER A 117 -41.07 7.33 -30.11
CA SER A 117 -41.89 7.90 -29.04
C SER A 117 -42.27 6.89 -27.95
N ASP A 118 -42.32 5.60 -28.30
CA ASP A 118 -42.74 4.50 -27.43
C ASP A 118 -41.77 4.24 -26.25
N ILE A 119 -40.54 4.75 -26.31
CA ILE A 119 -39.52 4.57 -25.27
C ILE A 119 -39.20 5.84 -24.48
N VAL A 120 -39.87 6.97 -24.78
CA VAL A 120 -39.59 8.27 -24.17
C VAL A 120 -39.88 8.30 -22.67
N ASP A 121 -40.86 7.50 -22.23
CA ASP A 121 -41.24 7.40 -20.81
C ASP A 121 -40.24 6.57 -19.98
N LEU A 122 -39.30 5.87 -20.62
CA LEU A 122 -38.26 5.10 -19.94
C LEU A 122 -37.16 6.03 -19.40
N GLY A 123 -36.46 5.60 -18.35
CA GLY A 123 -35.27 6.34 -17.88
C GLY A 123 -34.16 6.36 -18.94
N VAL A 124 -33.29 7.38 -18.95
CA VAL A 124 -32.21 7.52 -19.95
C VAL A 124 -31.37 6.25 -20.10
N ILE A 125 -31.05 5.57 -18.99
CA ILE A 125 -30.29 4.30 -18.99
C ILE A 125 -31.09 3.19 -19.68
N GLU A 126 -32.39 3.12 -19.45
CA GLU A 126 -33.29 2.14 -20.04
C GLU A 126 -33.49 2.42 -21.54
N GLN A 127 -33.58 3.70 -21.93
CA GLN A 127 -33.58 4.13 -23.33
C GLN A 127 -32.30 3.70 -24.06
N PHE A 128 -31.12 3.94 -23.46
CA PHE A 128 -29.85 3.45 -24.02
C PHE A 128 -29.79 1.93 -24.10
N SER A 129 -30.27 1.23 -23.07
CA SER A 129 -30.29 -0.23 -23.05
C SER A 129 -31.18 -0.79 -24.18
N TYR A 130 -32.35 -0.18 -24.39
CA TYR A 130 -33.24 -0.53 -25.51
C TYR A 130 -32.59 -0.27 -26.87
N LEU A 131 -31.97 0.90 -27.06
CA LEU A 131 -31.28 1.25 -28.31
C LEU A 131 -30.09 0.32 -28.59
N LEU A 132 -29.34 -0.06 -27.56
CA LEU A 132 -28.22 -1.02 -27.67
C LEU A 132 -28.69 -2.43 -28.02
N ASP A 133 -29.76 -2.91 -27.39
CA ASP A 133 -30.36 -4.21 -27.73
C ASP A 133 -30.88 -4.21 -29.18
N MET A 134 -31.59 -3.16 -29.58
CA MET A 134 -32.10 -3.01 -30.94
C MET A 134 -30.97 -2.93 -31.98
N ARG A 135 -29.92 -2.15 -31.70
CA ARG A 135 -28.70 -2.09 -32.52
C ARG A 135 -28.06 -3.48 -32.66
N THR A 136 -27.90 -4.21 -31.55
CA THR A 136 -27.28 -5.55 -31.55
C THR A 136 -28.12 -6.54 -32.37
N ARG A 137 -29.45 -6.46 -32.27
CA ARG A 137 -30.38 -7.28 -33.04
C ARG A 137 -30.32 -6.97 -34.53
N LEU A 138 -30.27 -5.69 -34.90
CA LEU A 138 -30.13 -5.26 -36.30
C LEU A 138 -28.76 -5.63 -36.87
N GLN A 139 -27.69 -5.48 -36.09
CA GLN A 139 -26.35 -5.88 -36.48
C GLN A 139 -26.28 -7.39 -36.72
N THR A 140 -26.86 -8.20 -35.84
CA THR A 140 -26.97 -9.66 -36.04
C THR A 140 -27.71 -10.00 -37.34
N LYS A 141 -28.83 -9.30 -37.64
CA LYS A 141 -29.56 -9.50 -38.90
C LYS A 141 -28.72 -9.13 -40.13
N LEU A 142 -27.99 -8.01 -40.07
CA LEU A 142 -27.11 -7.56 -41.14
C LEU A 142 -25.94 -8.53 -41.36
N GLU A 143 -25.34 -9.05 -40.28
CA GLU A 143 -24.30 -10.08 -40.33
C GLU A 143 -24.82 -11.39 -40.94
N GLN A 144 -26.04 -11.79 -40.60
CA GLN A 144 -26.70 -12.95 -41.22
C GLN A 144 -26.93 -12.72 -42.72
N GLU A 145 -27.42 -11.55 -43.13
CA GLU A 145 -27.66 -11.24 -44.53
C GLU A 145 -26.35 -11.15 -45.33
N THR A 146 -25.32 -10.51 -44.77
CA THR A 146 -24.00 -10.43 -45.41
C THR A 146 -23.32 -11.80 -45.48
N ALA A 147 -23.49 -12.66 -44.47
CA ALA A 147 -23.02 -14.05 -44.52
C ALA A 147 -23.76 -14.85 -45.59
N LEU A 148 -25.08 -14.67 -45.73
CA LEU A 148 -25.87 -15.29 -46.80
C LEU A 148 -25.43 -14.78 -48.18
N ARG A 149 -25.22 -13.47 -48.35
CA ARG A 149 -24.70 -12.90 -49.59
C ARG A 149 -23.32 -13.44 -49.93
N ARG A 150 -22.40 -13.51 -48.96
CA ARG A 150 -21.07 -14.11 -49.15
C ARG A 150 -21.18 -15.58 -49.53
N LYS A 151 -22.07 -16.36 -48.90
CA LYS A 151 -22.30 -17.77 -49.27
C LYS A 151 -22.84 -17.90 -50.70
N CYS A 152 -23.77 -17.05 -51.12
CA CYS A 152 -24.29 -17.01 -52.49
C CYS A 152 -23.21 -16.59 -53.49
N GLU A 153 -22.45 -15.53 -53.21
CA GLU A 153 -21.34 -15.07 -54.05
C GLU A 153 -20.20 -16.09 -54.13
N GLN A 154 -19.92 -16.78 -53.04
CA GLN A 154 -18.91 -17.84 -52.98
C GLN A 154 -19.38 -19.08 -53.76
N LEU A 155 -20.66 -19.45 -53.68
CA LEU A 155 -21.26 -20.49 -54.53
C LEU A 155 -21.22 -20.10 -56.01
N ILE A 156 -21.49 -18.83 -56.35
CA ILE A 156 -21.41 -18.30 -57.72
C ILE A 156 -19.97 -18.24 -58.21
N ARG A 157 -18.99 -17.86 -57.37
CA ARG A 157 -17.56 -17.84 -57.72
C ARG A 157 -16.97 -19.25 -57.85
N ILE A 158 -17.37 -20.19 -56.99
CA ILE A 158 -16.95 -21.60 -57.08
C ILE A 158 -17.56 -22.26 -58.33
N SER A 159 -18.79 -21.89 -58.72
CA SER A 159 -19.41 -22.43 -59.94
C SER A 159 -18.90 -21.79 -61.24
N SER A 160 -18.45 -20.53 -61.21
CA SER A 160 -18.00 -19.79 -62.40
C SER A 160 -16.50 -19.78 -62.66
N ASN A 161 -15.67 -19.97 -61.62
CA ASN A 161 -14.20 -19.89 -61.73
C ASN A 161 -13.49 -21.20 -61.38
N LEU A 162 -14.08 -22.36 -61.69
CA LEU A 162 -13.35 -23.62 -61.63
C LEU A 162 -12.81 -23.99 -63.04
N PRO A 163 -11.55 -23.65 -63.37
CA PRO A 163 -10.82 -24.35 -64.41
C PRO A 163 -10.74 -25.84 -64.05
N ASP A 164 -11.06 -26.72 -64.99
CA ASP A 164 -10.95 -28.18 -64.79
C ASP A 164 -9.56 -28.65 -64.33
N CYS A 165 -8.52 -27.84 -64.52
CA CYS A 165 -7.15 -28.10 -64.09
C CYS A 165 -6.82 -27.70 -62.63
N LEU A 166 -7.73 -27.02 -61.90
CA LEU A 166 -7.53 -26.61 -60.50
C LEU A 166 -8.43 -27.35 -59.50
N LYS A 167 -8.99 -28.51 -59.87
CA LYS A 167 -9.39 -29.58 -58.92
C LYS A 167 -8.16 -30.23 -58.26
N LEU A 168 -7.21 -29.41 -57.82
CA LEU A 168 -6.06 -29.79 -57.03
C LEU A 168 -6.25 -29.26 -55.61
N SER A 169 -7.35 -29.63 -54.96
CA SER A 169 -7.22 -30.01 -53.56
C SER A 169 -6.50 -31.34 -53.57
N SER A 170 -5.15 -31.31 -53.61
CA SER A 170 -4.41 -32.49 -53.19
C SER A 170 -4.85 -32.74 -51.75
N PRO A 171 -5.60 -33.81 -51.44
CA PRO A 171 -6.13 -34.04 -50.10
C PRO A 171 -5.04 -34.18 -49.05
N TYR A 172 -3.80 -34.31 -49.52
CA TYR A 172 -2.57 -34.38 -48.75
C TYR A 172 -2.19 -33.05 -48.10
N ILE A 173 -2.23 -31.92 -48.83
CA ILE A 173 -1.83 -30.62 -48.28
C ILE A 173 -2.86 -30.13 -47.26
N GLN A 174 -4.15 -30.36 -47.53
CA GLN A 174 -5.22 -30.06 -46.58
C GLN A 174 -5.06 -30.89 -45.29
N ARG A 175 -4.75 -32.19 -45.41
CA ARG A 175 -4.46 -33.05 -44.25
C ARG A 175 -3.25 -32.60 -43.44
N ILE A 176 -2.23 -32.00 -44.07
CA ILE A 176 -1.06 -31.48 -43.35
C ILE A 176 -1.45 -30.25 -42.52
N LEU A 177 -2.20 -29.32 -43.10
CA LEU A 177 -2.64 -28.11 -42.40
C LEU A 177 -3.62 -28.42 -41.26
N ASP A 178 -4.56 -29.34 -41.49
CA ASP A 178 -5.49 -29.79 -40.46
C ASP A 178 -4.74 -30.49 -39.31
N ARG A 179 -3.74 -31.32 -39.64
CA ARG A 179 -2.89 -31.98 -38.62
C ARG A 179 -2.09 -30.98 -37.79
N GLN A 180 -1.49 -29.96 -38.42
CA GLN A 180 -0.74 -28.92 -37.69
C GLN A 180 -1.66 -28.14 -36.75
N LYS A 181 -2.89 -27.85 -37.19
CA LYS A 181 -3.89 -27.20 -36.35
C LYS A 181 -4.24 -28.06 -35.13
N ASP A 182 -4.48 -29.35 -35.33
CA ASP A 182 -4.79 -30.29 -34.24
C ASP A 182 -3.61 -30.39 -33.23
N GLU A 183 -2.38 -30.44 -33.73
CA GLU A 183 -1.15 -30.45 -32.90
C GLU A 183 -1.02 -29.18 -32.05
N TYR A 184 -1.31 -27.99 -32.60
CA TYR A 184 -1.32 -26.74 -31.83
C TYR A 184 -2.45 -26.67 -30.81
N GLU A 185 -3.64 -27.19 -31.13
CA GLU A 185 -4.76 -27.25 -30.19
C GLU A 185 -4.52 -28.24 -29.04
N GLU A 186 -3.82 -29.35 -29.29
CA GLU A 186 -3.35 -30.28 -28.25
C GLU A 186 -2.28 -29.65 -27.36
N GLU A 187 -1.30 -28.93 -27.91
CA GLU A 187 -0.27 -28.24 -27.13
C GLU A 187 -0.86 -27.17 -26.21
N ILE A 188 -1.83 -26.38 -26.69
CA ILE A 188 -2.54 -25.40 -25.86
C ILE A 188 -3.31 -26.09 -24.72
N ARG A 189 -3.99 -27.21 -25.02
CA ARG A 189 -4.69 -28.01 -23.98
C ARG A 189 -3.72 -28.56 -22.95
N HIS A 190 -2.59 -29.10 -23.39
CA HIS A 190 -1.55 -29.60 -22.49
C HIS A 190 -1.03 -28.49 -21.57
N GLN A 191 -0.69 -27.31 -22.11
CA GLN A 191 -0.24 -26.18 -21.30
C GLN A 191 -1.29 -25.70 -20.29
N GLN A 192 -2.57 -25.68 -20.67
CA GLN A 192 -3.66 -25.35 -19.76
C GLN A 192 -3.80 -26.38 -18.63
N GLU A 193 -3.67 -27.68 -18.92
CA GLU A 193 -3.69 -28.74 -17.92
C GLU A 193 -2.49 -28.67 -16.97
N THR A 194 -1.28 -28.43 -17.48
CA THR A 194 -0.07 -28.27 -16.65
C THR A 194 -0.22 -27.06 -15.72
N MET A 195 -0.74 -25.94 -16.24
CA MET A 195 -0.99 -24.74 -15.44
C MET A 195 -2.08 -24.97 -14.38
N LYS A 196 -3.11 -25.75 -14.70
CA LYS A 196 -4.14 -26.16 -13.73
C LYS A 196 -3.54 -27.03 -12.62
N HIS A 197 -2.65 -27.95 -12.96
CA HIS A 197 -1.98 -28.80 -11.97
C HIS A 197 -1.06 -28.00 -11.04
N VAL A 198 -0.28 -27.05 -11.58
CA VAL A 198 0.56 -26.15 -10.77
C VAL A 198 -0.29 -25.29 -9.82
N LYS A 199 -1.42 -24.76 -10.30
CA LYS A 199 -2.35 -23.99 -9.44
C LYS A 199 -2.91 -24.84 -8.29
N GLU A 200 -3.26 -26.10 -8.56
CA GLU A 200 -3.78 -27.01 -7.52
C GLU A 200 -2.68 -27.36 -6.50
N GLN A 201 -1.45 -27.64 -6.95
CA GLN A 201 -0.33 -27.87 -6.03
C GLN A 201 -0.05 -26.66 -5.14
N LEU A 202 -0.08 -25.44 -5.69
CA LEU A 202 0.13 -24.23 -4.91
C LEU A 202 -0.98 -24.02 -3.87
N LYS A 203 -2.23 -24.33 -4.24
CA LYS A 203 -3.37 -24.28 -3.33
C LYS A 203 -3.23 -25.29 -2.19
N GLN A 204 -2.79 -26.52 -2.49
CA GLN A 204 -2.54 -27.55 -1.47
C GLN A 204 -1.46 -27.11 -0.49
N VAL A 205 -0.33 -26.57 -0.97
CA VAL A 205 0.76 -26.08 -0.10
C VAL A 205 0.28 -24.96 0.82
N HIS A 206 -0.55 -24.03 0.34
CA HIS A 206 -1.13 -22.99 1.18
C HIS A 206 -2.11 -23.55 2.23
N GLU A 207 -2.91 -24.56 1.88
CA GLU A 207 -3.84 -25.20 2.80
C GLU A 207 -3.11 -25.98 3.90
N ASP A 208 -2.04 -26.70 3.54
CA ASP A 208 -1.18 -27.41 4.49
C ASP A 208 -0.48 -26.44 5.46
N GLU A 209 0.01 -25.29 4.96
CA GLU A 209 0.65 -24.27 5.80
C GLU A 209 -0.33 -23.60 6.76
N LEU A 210 -1.57 -23.33 6.30
CA LEU A 210 -2.64 -22.83 7.17
C LEU A 210 -2.98 -23.84 8.27
N GLN A 211 -3.09 -25.13 7.95
CA GLN A 211 -3.34 -26.18 8.93
C GLN A 211 -2.19 -26.28 9.95
N ARG A 212 -0.93 -26.17 9.50
CA ARG A 212 0.25 -26.17 10.37
C ARG A 212 0.23 -25.00 11.36
N LEU A 213 -0.03 -23.78 10.88
CA LEU A 213 -0.11 -22.59 11.72
C LEU A 213 -1.29 -22.66 12.71
N THR A 214 -2.42 -23.23 12.29
CA THR A 214 -3.58 -23.42 13.16
C THR A 214 -3.26 -24.40 14.29
N ALA A 215 -2.63 -25.54 13.98
CA ALA A 215 -2.23 -26.53 14.98
C ALA A 215 -1.17 -25.98 15.96
N GLU A 216 -0.24 -25.16 15.48
CA GLU A 216 0.75 -24.49 16.32
C GLU A 216 0.11 -23.48 17.27
N ASN A 217 -0.86 -22.70 16.79
CA ASN A 217 -1.63 -21.76 17.61
C ASN A 217 -2.44 -22.47 18.70
N ASP A 218 -3.08 -23.60 18.38
CA ASP A 218 -3.81 -24.42 19.35
C ASP A 218 -2.87 -24.99 20.42
N ARG A 219 -1.67 -25.44 20.02
CA ARG A 219 -0.65 -25.93 20.94
C ARG A 219 -0.17 -24.84 21.90
N LEU A 220 0.16 -23.66 21.38
CA LEU A 220 0.58 -22.51 22.18
C LEU A 220 -0.53 -22.05 23.13
N SER A 221 -1.79 -22.06 22.66
CA SER A 221 -2.96 -21.74 23.49
C SER A 221 -3.12 -22.73 24.65
N SER A 222 -2.91 -24.03 24.41
CA SER A 222 -2.92 -25.05 25.46
C SER A 222 -1.76 -24.89 26.46
N GLU A 223 -0.56 -24.58 26.00
CA GLU A 223 0.60 -24.31 26.86
C GLU A 223 0.37 -23.07 27.74
N LEU A 224 -0.18 -22.00 27.17
CA LEU A 224 -0.52 -20.77 27.89
C LEU A 224 -1.60 -21.02 28.95
N SER A 225 -2.62 -21.80 28.63
CA SER A 225 -3.65 -22.21 29.60
C SER A 225 -3.07 -23.01 30.77
N LYS A 226 -2.16 -23.97 30.51
CA LYS A 226 -1.48 -24.74 31.57
C LYS A 226 -0.59 -23.86 32.45
N LEU A 227 0.12 -22.90 31.87
CA LEU A 227 0.95 -21.96 32.63
C LEU A 227 0.09 -21.03 33.49
N SER A 228 -1.01 -20.52 32.95
CA SER A 228 -1.98 -19.71 33.68
C SER A 228 -2.56 -20.50 34.88
N GLN A 229 -2.93 -21.77 34.69
CA GLN A 229 -3.39 -22.62 35.78
C GLN A 229 -2.32 -22.83 36.86
N LYS A 230 -1.06 -23.10 36.48
CA LYS A 230 0.04 -23.23 37.44
C LYS A 230 0.28 -21.93 38.21
N LEU A 231 0.17 -20.78 37.55
CA LEU A 231 0.29 -19.48 38.19
C LEU A 231 -0.83 -19.29 39.23
N GLN A 232 -2.07 -19.64 38.88
CA GLN A 232 -3.22 -19.62 39.79
C GLN A 232 -2.99 -20.53 41.02
N GLU A 233 -2.48 -21.74 40.81
CA GLU A 233 -2.14 -22.69 41.87
C GLU A 233 -1.04 -22.15 42.80
N LEU A 234 0.01 -21.52 42.24
CA LEU A 234 1.06 -20.88 43.01
C LEU A 234 0.55 -19.68 43.81
N VAL A 235 -0.27 -18.82 43.20
CA VAL A 235 -0.88 -17.65 43.87
C VAL A 235 -1.77 -18.11 45.04
N THR A 236 -2.61 -19.14 44.83
CA THR A 236 -3.45 -19.68 45.90
C THR A 236 -2.64 -20.38 47.00
N HIS A 237 -1.52 -21.01 46.67
CA HIS A 237 -0.60 -21.59 47.65
C HIS A 237 0.11 -20.52 48.48
N VAL A 238 0.59 -19.44 47.86
CA VAL A 238 1.20 -18.29 48.54
C VAL A 238 0.18 -17.61 49.45
N ALA A 239 -1.05 -17.39 48.98
CA ALA A 239 -2.13 -16.83 49.79
C ALA A 239 -2.44 -17.68 51.04
N LYS A 240 -2.44 -19.02 50.90
CA LYS A 240 -2.62 -19.94 52.04
C LYS A 240 -1.42 -19.97 53.00
N GLN A 241 -0.20 -19.75 52.52
CA GLN A 241 0.99 -19.67 53.37
C GLN A 241 1.11 -18.33 54.12
N GLN A 242 0.54 -17.25 53.56
CA GLN A 242 0.58 -15.90 54.14
C GLN A 242 -0.51 -15.60 55.19
N GLU A 243 -1.37 -16.54 55.57
CA GLU A 243 -2.29 -16.41 56.72
C GLU A 243 -1.58 -16.14 58.07
N LYS A 244 -0.24 -16.12 58.13
CA LYS A 244 0.54 -15.80 59.33
C LYS A 244 1.30 -14.46 59.30
N ASP A 245 1.39 -13.77 58.17
CA ASP A 245 2.07 -12.46 58.07
C ASP A 245 1.22 -11.46 57.28
N THR A 246 0.55 -10.56 58.01
CA THR A 246 -0.48 -9.63 57.51
C THR A 246 0.05 -8.40 56.77
N THR A 247 1.29 -8.41 56.28
CA THR A 247 1.93 -7.24 55.66
C THR A 247 2.05 -7.28 54.12
N CYS A 248 1.75 -8.41 53.46
CA CYS A 248 1.76 -8.54 51.99
C CYS A 248 0.37 -8.53 51.31
N LEU A 249 -0.71 -8.30 52.08
CA LEU A 249 -2.10 -8.35 51.61
C LEU A 249 -2.47 -7.42 50.44
N PRO A 250 -1.93 -6.19 50.24
CA PRO A 250 -2.46 -5.27 49.23
C PRO A 250 -2.33 -5.73 47.78
N TRP A 251 -1.22 -6.38 47.42
CA TRP A 251 -1.00 -6.88 46.04
C TRP A 251 -1.85 -8.12 45.75
N VAL A 252 -1.96 -9.03 46.71
CA VAL A 252 -2.80 -10.23 46.58
C VAL A 252 -4.28 -9.85 46.51
N GLN A 253 -4.71 -8.83 47.28
CA GLN A 253 -6.04 -8.25 47.18
C GLN A 253 -6.28 -7.63 45.79
N HIS A 254 -5.32 -6.86 45.25
CA HIS A 254 -5.44 -6.26 43.91
C HIS A 254 -5.51 -7.28 42.75
N ILE A 255 -4.93 -8.48 42.94
CA ILE A 255 -5.10 -9.62 42.02
C ILE A 255 -6.47 -10.30 42.20
N LEU A 256 -6.94 -10.47 43.44
CA LEU A 256 -8.21 -11.13 43.77
C LEU A 256 -9.45 -10.25 43.55
N ASP A 257 -9.32 -8.92 43.60
CA ASP A 257 -10.39 -7.94 43.42
C ASP A 257 -10.84 -7.78 41.95
N GLY A 258 -10.29 -8.58 41.04
CA GLY A 258 -10.68 -8.60 39.63
C GLY A 258 -10.23 -7.37 38.83
N ASN A 259 -9.39 -6.51 39.39
CA ASN A 259 -8.91 -5.30 38.70
C ASN A 259 -8.08 -5.67 37.45
N HIS A 260 -7.27 -6.73 37.53
CA HIS A 260 -6.59 -7.30 36.37
C HIS A 260 -7.54 -7.98 35.37
N GLU A 261 -8.66 -8.55 35.79
CA GLU A 261 -9.67 -9.08 34.86
C GLU A 261 -10.36 -7.95 34.10
N ASN A 262 -10.61 -6.82 34.76
CA ASN A 262 -11.14 -5.61 34.13
C ASN A 262 -10.14 -5.00 33.15
N GLU A 263 -8.85 -4.92 33.52
CA GLU A 263 -7.78 -4.49 32.61
C GLU A 263 -7.63 -5.44 31.42
N MET A 264 -7.65 -6.77 31.65
CA MET A 264 -7.63 -7.77 30.57
C MET A 264 -8.85 -7.67 29.66
N LYS A 265 -10.04 -7.38 30.21
CA LYS A 265 -11.25 -7.17 29.43
C LYS A 265 -11.16 -5.90 28.59
N SER A 266 -10.69 -4.81 29.17
CA SER A 266 -10.44 -3.54 28.47
C SER A 266 -9.42 -3.72 27.34
N LEU A 267 -8.31 -4.43 27.60
CA LEU A 267 -7.30 -4.75 26.59
C LEU A 267 -7.87 -5.66 25.48
N LYS A 268 -8.71 -6.64 25.81
CA LYS A 268 -9.39 -7.46 24.79
C LYS A 268 -10.33 -6.63 23.92
N GLU A 269 -11.08 -5.71 24.52
CA GLU A 269 -11.97 -4.80 23.79
C GLU A 269 -11.17 -3.83 22.90
N GLU A 270 -10.00 -3.35 23.35
CA GLU A 270 -9.08 -2.55 22.54
C GLU A 270 -8.50 -3.37 21.38
N VAL A 271 -8.05 -4.60 21.63
CA VAL A 271 -7.56 -5.51 20.58
C VAL A 271 -8.63 -5.78 19.52
N GLU A 272 -9.88 -6.03 19.92
CA GLU A 272 -10.96 -6.26 18.96
C GLU A 272 -11.31 -4.97 18.19
N ARG A 273 -11.26 -3.80 18.83
CA ARG A 273 -11.40 -2.50 18.15
C ARG A 273 -10.31 -2.28 17.12
N LEU A 274 -9.05 -2.49 17.48
CA LEU A 274 -7.90 -2.37 16.57
C LEU A 274 -7.99 -3.38 15.41
N LYS A 275 -8.41 -4.61 15.69
CA LYS A 275 -8.63 -5.64 14.65
C LYS A 275 -9.73 -5.23 13.67
N ASN A 276 -10.85 -4.71 14.15
CA ASN A 276 -11.92 -4.21 13.29
C ASN A 276 -11.45 -3.01 12.46
N TYR A 277 -10.65 -2.10 13.05
CA TYR A 277 -10.05 -0.98 12.35
C TYR A 277 -9.09 -1.44 11.23
N CYS A 278 -8.21 -2.40 11.52
CA CYS A 278 -7.33 -3.00 10.50
C CYS A 278 -8.13 -3.69 9.39
N GLN A 279 -9.22 -4.39 9.72
CA GLN A 279 -10.08 -5.03 8.71
C GLN A 279 -10.77 -4.00 7.81
N GLU A 280 -11.27 -2.90 8.37
CA GLU A 280 -11.90 -1.83 7.57
C GLU A 280 -10.86 -1.13 6.69
N GLN A 281 -9.67 -0.82 7.22
CA GLN A 281 -8.57 -0.29 6.41
C GLN A 281 -8.19 -1.25 5.27
N GLN A 282 -8.12 -2.56 5.53
CA GLN A 282 -7.80 -3.55 4.51
C GLN A 282 -8.92 -3.69 3.45
N LYS A 283 -10.18 -3.46 3.83
CA LYS A 283 -11.30 -3.37 2.89
C LYS A 283 -11.19 -2.11 2.03
N GLN A 284 -10.91 -0.96 2.64
CA GLN A 284 -10.72 0.31 1.93
C GLN A 284 -9.55 0.25 0.93
N ILE A 285 -8.42 -0.36 1.31
CA ILE A 285 -7.28 -0.61 0.41
C ILE A 285 -7.71 -1.46 -0.78
N ARG A 286 -8.51 -2.52 -0.57
CA ARG A 286 -9.00 -3.38 -1.66
C ARG A 286 -9.90 -2.62 -2.63
N GLU A 287 -10.80 -1.78 -2.12
CA GLU A 287 -11.69 -0.94 -2.94
C GLU A 287 -10.89 0.10 -3.74
N GLN A 288 -9.88 0.72 -3.14
CA GLN A 288 -8.96 1.63 -3.83
C GLN A 288 -8.16 0.91 -4.92
N CYS A 289 -7.62 -0.28 -4.65
CA CYS A 289 -6.91 -1.08 -5.66
C CYS A 289 -7.80 -1.43 -6.85
N GLU A 290 -9.08 -1.76 -6.64
CA GLU A 290 -9.98 -2.05 -7.75
C GLU A 290 -10.34 -0.78 -8.55
N THR A 291 -10.50 0.35 -7.87
CA THR A 291 -10.69 1.65 -8.52
C THR A 291 -9.49 2.00 -9.41
N VAL A 292 -8.27 1.81 -8.91
CA VAL A 292 -7.03 2.02 -9.68
C VAL A 292 -6.99 1.09 -10.91
N ARG A 293 -7.31 -0.20 -10.77
CA ARG A 293 -7.36 -1.12 -11.91
C ARG A 293 -8.37 -0.70 -12.98
N ILE A 294 -9.55 -0.23 -12.57
CA ILE A 294 -10.55 0.27 -13.51
C ILE A 294 -10.01 1.50 -14.24
N LEU A 295 -9.40 2.44 -13.51
CA LEU A 295 -8.78 3.63 -14.10
C LEU A 295 -7.66 3.27 -15.09
N GLU A 296 -6.79 2.32 -14.75
CA GLU A 296 -5.74 1.81 -15.65
C GLU A 296 -6.32 1.21 -16.93
N ARG A 297 -7.39 0.41 -16.84
CA ARG A 297 -8.06 -0.15 -18.03
C ARG A 297 -8.67 0.96 -18.90
N THR A 298 -9.34 1.94 -18.29
CA THR A 298 -9.92 3.06 -19.02
C THR A 298 -8.84 3.94 -19.66
N ASN A 299 -7.72 4.16 -18.98
CA ASN A 299 -6.62 4.97 -19.50
C ASN A 299 -5.95 4.27 -20.70
N LYS A 300 -5.71 2.95 -20.59
CA LYS A 300 -5.20 2.15 -21.72
C LYS A 300 -6.16 2.14 -22.92
N GLN A 301 -7.47 2.15 -22.67
CA GLN A 301 -8.44 2.29 -23.76
C GLN A 301 -8.36 3.67 -24.42
N LEU A 302 -8.24 4.74 -23.64
CA LEU A 302 -8.06 6.11 -24.15
C LEU A 302 -6.77 6.26 -24.96
N GLU A 303 -5.68 5.59 -24.57
CA GLU A 303 -4.44 5.54 -25.35
C GLU A 303 -4.68 4.91 -26.73
N ILE A 304 -5.36 3.75 -26.79
CA ILE A 304 -5.71 3.08 -28.05
C ILE A 304 -6.61 3.95 -28.93
N ASP A 305 -7.59 4.62 -28.32
CA ASP A 305 -8.51 5.52 -29.04
C ASP A 305 -7.77 6.74 -29.59
N ASN A 306 -6.83 7.31 -28.81
CA ASN A 306 -5.97 8.41 -29.26
C ASN A 306 -5.05 8.00 -30.39
N GLU A 307 -4.43 6.82 -30.33
CA GLU A 307 -3.64 6.26 -31.42
C GLU A 307 -4.47 6.06 -32.69
N THR A 308 -5.70 5.55 -32.53
CA THR A 308 -6.65 5.36 -33.65
C THR A 308 -7.06 6.69 -34.26
N LEU A 309 -7.33 7.72 -33.45
CA LEU A 309 -7.66 9.06 -33.92
C LEU A 309 -6.46 9.73 -34.60
N ALA A 310 -5.25 9.59 -34.05
CA ALA A 310 -4.03 10.10 -34.66
C ALA A 310 -3.76 9.44 -36.03
N PHE A 311 -4.01 8.14 -36.15
CA PHE A 311 -3.93 7.42 -37.43
C PHE A 311 -4.95 7.96 -38.45
N LYS A 312 -6.23 8.08 -38.07
CA LYS A 312 -7.28 8.64 -38.96
C LYS A 312 -7.01 10.08 -39.37
N LEU A 313 -6.46 10.89 -38.47
CA LEU A 313 -6.07 12.27 -38.78
C LEU A 313 -4.92 12.29 -39.79
N SER A 314 -3.92 11.42 -39.61
CA SER A 314 -2.79 11.29 -40.54
C SER A 314 -3.25 10.82 -41.92
N GLU A 315 -4.18 9.87 -41.98
CA GLU A 315 -4.81 9.41 -43.22
C GLU A 315 -5.59 10.55 -43.92
N SER A 316 -6.37 11.32 -43.16
CA SER A 316 -7.12 12.46 -43.70
C SER A 316 -6.19 13.55 -44.25
N LEU A 317 -5.09 13.85 -43.54
CA LEU A 317 -4.09 14.81 -44.00
C LEU A 317 -3.41 14.35 -45.30
N ALA A 318 -3.06 13.06 -45.41
CA ALA A 318 -2.50 12.51 -46.64
C ALA A 318 -3.48 12.62 -47.83
N GLN A 319 -4.78 12.41 -47.60
CA GLN A 319 -5.81 12.62 -48.63
C GLN A 319 -5.93 14.09 -49.05
N PHE A 320 -5.82 15.03 -48.10
CA PHE A 320 -5.80 16.46 -48.42
C PHE A 320 -4.60 16.85 -49.28
N ASP A 321 -3.41 16.35 -48.95
CA ASP A 321 -2.20 16.60 -49.75
C ASP A 321 -2.36 16.05 -51.18
N GLU A 322 -2.94 14.86 -51.34
CA GLU A 322 -3.18 14.26 -52.66
C GLU A 322 -4.19 15.07 -53.48
N LEU A 323 -5.27 15.56 -52.86
CA LEU A 323 -6.25 16.44 -53.50
C LEU A 323 -5.65 17.80 -53.88
N GLU A 324 -4.80 18.37 -53.02
CA GLU A 324 -4.11 19.63 -53.32
C GLU A 324 -3.18 19.45 -54.53
N ASP A 325 -2.44 18.33 -54.59
CA ASP A 325 -1.59 18.00 -55.73
C ASP A 325 -2.38 17.75 -57.01
N GLN A 326 -3.56 17.12 -56.94
CA GLN A 326 -4.47 16.99 -58.07
C GLN A 326 -4.94 18.37 -58.55
N LEU A 327 -5.33 19.26 -57.63
CA LEU A 327 -5.75 20.62 -57.94
C LEU A 327 -4.63 21.43 -58.60
N ARG A 328 -3.38 21.31 -58.11
CA ARG A 328 -2.19 21.94 -58.71
C ARG A 328 -1.91 21.42 -60.11
N ARG A 329 -2.03 20.10 -60.33
CA ARG A 329 -1.88 19.47 -61.66
C ARG A 329 -2.97 19.96 -62.62
N GLU A 330 -4.21 20.01 -62.17
CA GLU A 330 -5.35 20.44 -62.97
C GLU A 330 -5.27 21.93 -63.33
N ALA A 331 -4.92 22.79 -62.37
CA ALA A 331 -4.66 24.20 -62.63
C ALA A 331 -3.54 24.40 -63.68
N THR A 332 -2.51 23.55 -63.64
CA THR A 332 -1.44 23.56 -64.64
C THR A 332 -1.93 23.06 -66.01
N ARG A 333 -2.78 22.03 -66.05
CA ARG A 333 -3.42 21.50 -67.27
C ARG A 333 -4.31 22.55 -67.93
N VAL A 334 -5.23 23.16 -67.19
CA VAL A 334 -6.12 24.23 -67.67
C VAL A 334 -5.32 25.41 -68.19
N ARG A 335 -4.22 25.79 -67.52
CA ARG A 335 -3.33 26.87 -68.00
C ARG A 335 -2.67 26.50 -69.34
N ARG A 336 -2.24 25.24 -69.52
CA ARG A 336 -1.71 24.74 -70.80
C ARG A 336 -2.77 24.69 -71.90
N GLU A 337 -3.96 24.15 -71.62
CA GLU A 337 -5.09 24.14 -72.58
C GLU A 337 -5.52 25.55 -72.99
N SER A 338 -5.59 26.49 -72.04
CA SER A 338 -5.88 27.90 -72.33
C SER A 338 -4.84 28.51 -73.27
N LEU A 339 -3.55 28.23 -73.06
CA LEU A 339 -2.48 28.66 -73.96
C LEU A 339 -2.60 27.99 -75.33
N TYR A 340 -2.89 26.69 -75.38
CA TYR A 340 -3.08 25.95 -76.63
C TYR A 340 -4.27 26.48 -77.43
N ASN A 341 -5.40 26.74 -76.77
CA ASN A 341 -6.58 27.36 -77.36
C ASN A 341 -6.31 28.81 -77.82
N LYS A 342 -5.49 29.58 -77.09
CA LYS A 342 -5.04 30.91 -77.54
C LYS A 342 -4.14 30.84 -78.79
N ILE A 343 -3.33 29.80 -78.93
CA ILE A 343 -2.49 29.58 -80.10
C ILE A 343 -3.34 29.11 -81.29
N ALA A 344 -4.21 28.12 -81.09
CA ALA A 344 -5.14 27.61 -82.12
C ALA A 344 -6.18 28.67 -82.57
N SER A 345 -6.66 29.50 -81.64
CA SER A 345 -7.50 30.66 -81.98
C SER A 345 -6.71 31.75 -82.69
N LYS A 346 -5.43 31.99 -82.39
CA LYS A 346 -4.60 32.92 -83.18
C LYS A 346 -4.37 32.43 -84.61
N GLU A 347 -4.30 31.12 -84.85
CA GLU A 347 -4.22 30.56 -86.21
C GLU A 347 -5.55 30.65 -86.99
N SER A 348 -6.71 30.63 -86.33
CA SER A 348 -8.01 30.84 -87.01
C SER A 348 -8.49 32.31 -87.05
N ASN A 349 -8.12 33.13 -86.06
CA ASN A 349 -8.49 34.56 -85.98
C ASN A 349 -7.54 35.49 -86.75
N ALA A 350 -6.35 35.04 -87.16
CA ALA A 350 -5.53 35.79 -88.11
C ALA A 350 -6.22 35.95 -89.50
N LYS A 351 -7.29 35.19 -89.77
CA LYS A 351 -8.10 35.34 -91.00
C LYS A 351 -9.48 36.00 -90.78
N ASN A 352 -9.95 36.16 -89.54
CA ASN A 352 -11.30 36.69 -89.26
C ASN A 352 -11.35 38.03 -88.52
N ILE A 353 -10.26 38.49 -87.88
CA ILE A 353 -10.27 39.77 -87.16
C ILE A 353 -10.23 41.00 -88.09
N ASN A 354 -9.73 40.86 -89.33
CA ASN A 354 -9.75 41.96 -90.31
C ASN A 354 -11.11 42.17 -91.02
N LYS A 355 -12.17 41.41 -90.67
CA LYS A 355 -13.51 41.57 -91.28
C LYS A 355 -14.61 42.07 -90.34
N ILE A 356 -14.35 42.22 -89.04
CA ILE A 356 -15.39 42.61 -88.05
C ILE A 356 -15.21 44.04 -87.52
N LEU A 357 -14.09 44.72 -87.81
CA LEU A 357 -13.85 46.09 -87.34
C LEU A 357 -14.38 47.21 -88.26
N ASP A 358 -14.92 46.90 -89.46
CA ASP A 358 -15.41 47.92 -90.41
C ASP A 358 -16.94 47.99 -90.59
N ASN A 359 -17.72 47.16 -89.89
CA ASN A 359 -19.18 47.25 -89.94
C ASN A 359 -19.74 47.57 -88.56
N ARG A 360 -19.75 48.87 -88.24
CA ARG A 360 -20.55 49.46 -87.16
C ARG A 360 -21.94 49.77 -87.74
N PRO A 361 -23.00 48.99 -87.46
CA PRO A 361 -24.35 49.45 -87.76
C PRO A 361 -24.72 50.48 -86.71
N ASN A 362 -25.03 51.68 -87.18
CA ASN A 362 -25.69 52.70 -86.40
C ASN A 362 -27.16 52.30 -86.24
N THR A 363 -27.46 51.43 -85.27
CA THR A 363 -28.83 51.08 -84.90
C THR A 363 -29.10 51.60 -83.50
N GLN A 364 -29.78 52.73 -83.44
CA GLN A 364 -30.57 53.14 -82.29
C GLN A 364 -31.70 52.11 -82.12
N ASP A 365 -31.39 51.00 -81.46
CA ASP A 365 -32.38 50.03 -81.03
C ASP A 365 -32.60 50.22 -79.52
N PRO A 366 -33.76 50.76 -79.08
CA PRO A 366 -34.02 51.03 -77.66
C PRO A 366 -33.88 49.77 -76.77
N ALA A 367 -34.00 48.56 -77.35
CA ALA A 367 -33.79 47.29 -76.67
C ALA A 367 -32.35 47.10 -76.14
N PHE A 368 -31.33 47.69 -76.79
CA PHE A 368 -29.94 47.57 -76.34
C PHE A 368 -29.65 48.45 -75.11
N GLY A 369 -30.35 49.59 -74.99
CA GLY A 369 -30.25 50.48 -73.84
C GLY A 369 -30.82 49.86 -72.56
N ASP A 370 -31.91 49.11 -72.69
CA ASP A 370 -32.54 48.39 -71.57
C ASP A 370 -31.69 47.19 -71.12
N GLN A 371 -31.09 46.44 -72.04
CA GLN A 371 -30.11 45.40 -71.70
C GLN A 371 -28.89 45.95 -70.96
N VAL A 372 -28.36 47.11 -71.37
CA VAL A 372 -27.23 47.73 -70.68
C VAL A 372 -27.60 48.23 -69.29
N LYS A 373 -28.84 48.72 -69.08
CA LYS A 373 -29.34 49.07 -67.74
C LYS A 373 -29.49 47.83 -66.86
N GLN A 374 -30.10 46.78 -67.39
CA GLN A 374 -30.28 45.51 -66.68
C GLN A 374 -28.94 44.90 -66.25
N LEU A 375 -27.95 44.87 -67.14
CA LEU A 375 -26.59 44.40 -66.80
C LEU A 375 -25.89 45.29 -65.76
N LYS A 376 -26.16 46.60 -65.75
CA LYS A 376 -25.62 47.50 -64.72
C LYS A 376 -26.27 47.27 -63.35
N GLU A 377 -27.58 47.06 -63.31
CA GLU A 377 -28.30 46.72 -62.08
C GLU A 377 -27.83 45.37 -61.54
N GLU A 378 -27.75 44.34 -62.39
CA GLU A 378 -27.20 43.02 -62.04
C GLU A 378 -25.76 43.12 -61.53
N SER A 379 -24.90 43.92 -62.18
CA SER A 379 -23.54 44.14 -61.71
C SER A 379 -23.48 44.86 -60.35
N SER A 380 -24.43 45.76 -60.06
CA SER A 380 -24.52 46.43 -58.76
C SER A 380 -24.97 45.44 -57.69
N THR A 381 -26.01 44.65 -57.97
CA THR A 381 -26.52 43.62 -57.06
C THR A 381 -25.46 42.55 -56.75
N LEU A 382 -24.73 42.08 -57.76
CA LEU A 382 -23.63 41.12 -57.56
C LEU A 382 -22.49 41.71 -56.73
N LYS A 383 -22.20 43.01 -56.88
CA LYS A 383 -21.18 43.69 -56.07
C LYS A 383 -21.62 43.79 -54.60
N GLU A 384 -22.86 44.17 -54.34
CA GLU A 384 -23.42 44.21 -52.99
C GLU A 384 -23.47 42.82 -52.34
N GLN A 385 -23.84 41.79 -53.10
CA GLN A 385 -23.81 40.40 -52.64
C GLN A 385 -22.37 39.95 -52.32
N LEU A 386 -21.38 40.30 -53.15
CA LEU A 386 -19.98 39.97 -52.91
C LEU A 386 -19.45 40.65 -51.64
N GLU A 387 -19.76 41.95 -51.44
CA GLU A 387 -19.38 42.68 -50.23
C GLU A 387 -20.04 42.09 -48.97
N SER A 388 -21.32 41.71 -49.06
CA SER A 388 -22.06 41.05 -47.96
C SER A 388 -21.44 39.69 -47.60
N VAL A 389 -21.15 38.84 -48.60
CA VAL A 389 -20.49 37.54 -48.37
C VAL A 389 -19.09 37.72 -47.79
N GLN A 390 -18.34 38.74 -48.24
CA GLN A 390 -17.01 39.04 -47.72
C GLN A 390 -17.06 39.46 -46.24
N GLN A 391 -18.01 40.31 -45.85
CA GLN A 391 -18.24 40.67 -44.44
C GLN A 391 -18.65 39.46 -43.59
N GLN A 392 -19.54 38.60 -44.12
CA GLN A 392 -19.93 37.36 -43.43
C GLN A 392 -18.73 36.43 -43.21
N LEU A 393 -17.86 36.28 -44.23
CA LEU A 393 -16.64 35.49 -44.14
C LEU A 393 -15.68 36.04 -43.09
N GLU A 394 -15.52 37.36 -43.03
CA GLU A 394 -14.65 38.03 -42.05
C GLU A 394 -15.18 37.83 -40.61
N ILE A 395 -16.49 37.95 -40.38
CA ILE A 395 -17.13 37.67 -39.10
C ILE A 395 -16.94 36.19 -38.71
N MET A 396 -17.14 35.26 -39.63
CA MET A 396 -16.93 33.82 -39.36
C MET A 396 -15.47 33.52 -39.03
N SER A 397 -14.52 34.12 -39.75
CA SER A 397 -13.08 33.99 -39.49
C SER A 397 -12.71 34.52 -38.10
N MET A 398 -13.24 35.69 -37.72
CA MET A 398 -13.03 36.25 -36.37
C MET A 398 -13.60 35.36 -35.28
N LYS A 399 -14.83 34.84 -35.45
CA LYS A 399 -15.46 33.91 -34.50
C LYS A 399 -14.66 32.62 -34.36
N TYR A 400 -14.18 32.05 -35.46
CA TYR A 400 -13.32 30.88 -35.45
C TYR A 400 -12.02 31.13 -34.67
N GLN A 401 -11.36 32.27 -34.91
CA GLN A 401 -10.13 32.62 -34.22
C GLN A 401 -10.35 32.83 -32.71
N GLN A 402 -11.45 33.48 -32.30
CA GLN A 402 -11.83 33.62 -30.90
C GLN A 402 -12.10 32.26 -30.24
N HIS A 403 -12.80 31.37 -30.94
CA HIS A 403 -13.07 30.02 -30.43
C HIS A 403 -11.77 29.24 -30.27
N LYS A 404 -10.89 29.26 -31.28
CA LYS A 404 -9.56 28.64 -31.23
C LYS A 404 -8.74 29.13 -30.03
N GLU A 405 -8.76 30.43 -29.75
CA GLU A 405 -8.03 31.01 -28.62
C GLU A 405 -8.60 30.56 -27.26
N ARG A 406 -9.94 30.52 -27.12
CA ARG A 406 -10.58 29.98 -25.90
C ARG A 406 -10.24 28.51 -25.66
N TYR A 407 -10.16 27.70 -26.70
CA TYR A 407 -9.77 26.29 -26.57
C TYR A 407 -8.30 26.16 -26.19
N ARG A 408 -7.41 26.98 -26.76
CA ARG A 408 -6.00 27.03 -26.35
C ARG A 408 -5.88 27.41 -24.88
N GLU A 409 -6.56 28.46 -24.44
CA GLU A 409 -6.55 28.88 -23.04
C GLU A 409 -7.09 27.78 -22.11
N LYS A 410 -8.16 27.09 -22.51
CA LYS A 410 -8.70 25.94 -21.75
C LYS A 410 -7.67 24.81 -21.63
N ILE A 411 -6.95 24.48 -22.71
CA ILE A 411 -5.88 23.47 -22.70
C ILE A 411 -4.73 23.90 -21.77
N TYR A 412 -4.32 25.16 -21.80
CA TYR A 412 -3.28 25.66 -20.89
C TYR A 412 -3.70 25.55 -19.43
N ARG A 413 -4.93 25.96 -19.07
CA ARG A 413 -5.44 25.83 -17.71
C ARG A 413 -5.49 24.37 -17.23
N LEU A 414 -5.89 23.45 -18.10
CA LEU A 414 -5.89 22.01 -17.76
C LEU A 414 -4.47 21.48 -17.54
N ARG A 415 -3.49 21.92 -18.35
CA ARG A 415 -2.09 21.55 -18.17
C ARG A 415 -1.52 22.11 -16.87
N ASP A 416 -1.82 23.37 -16.54
CA ASP A 416 -1.38 23.98 -15.28
C ASP A 416 -1.96 23.27 -14.05
N LEU A 417 -3.23 22.86 -14.10
CA LEU A 417 -3.87 22.07 -13.06
C LEU A 417 -3.21 20.69 -12.91
N GLN A 418 -2.97 20.00 -14.02
CA GLN A 418 -2.27 18.71 -14.01
C GLN A 418 -0.85 18.83 -13.42
N ASP A 419 -0.11 19.88 -13.78
CA ASP A 419 1.23 20.14 -13.25
C ASP A 419 1.18 20.47 -11.74
N GLN A 420 0.15 21.17 -11.29
CA GLN A 420 -0.07 21.43 -9.86
C GLN A 420 -0.35 20.13 -9.10
N GLU A 421 -1.29 19.31 -9.57
CA GLU A 421 -1.61 18.01 -8.96
C GLU A 421 -0.36 17.13 -8.91
N HIS A 422 0.43 17.07 -9.98
CA HIS A 422 1.66 16.30 -10.02
C HIS A 422 2.69 16.81 -8.99
N ARG A 423 2.80 18.13 -8.77
CA ARG A 423 3.67 18.69 -7.73
C ARG A 423 3.21 18.31 -6.32
N GLU A 424 1.91 18.41 -6.05
CA GLU A 424 1.33 18.04 -4.75
C GLU A 424 1.49 16.55 -4.46
N TRP A 425 1.27 15.69 -5.45
CA TRP A 425 1.50 14.25 -5.32
C TRP A 425 2.96 13.92 -5.04
N LYS A 426 3.89 14.61 -5.73
CA LYS A 426 5.32 14.43 -5.51
C LYS A 426 5.73 14.84 -4.08
N GLU A 427 5.23 15.97 -3.58
CA GLU A 427 5.51 16.42 -2.21
C GLU A 427 4.94 15.44 -1.15
N ARG A 428 3.71 14.94 -1.36
CA ARG A 428 3.12 13.91 -0.48
C ARG A 428 3.98 12.64 -0.47
N PHE A 429 4.43 12.19 -1.64
CA PHE A 429 5.29 11.02 -1.76
C PHE A 429 6.63 11.22 -1.02
N GLU A 430 7.27 12.38 -1.20
CA GLU A 430 8.51 12.73 -0.49
C GLU A 430 8.33 12.78 1.04
N ASN A 431 7.16 13.22 1.52
CA ASN A 431 6.85 13.22 2.95
C ASN A 431 6.63 11.80 3.50
N CYS A 432 5.87 10.95 2.78
CA CYS A 432 5.71 9.54 3.15
C CYS A 432 7.07 8.80 3.17
N ASP A 433 7.96 9.09 2.22
CA ASP A 433 9.32 8.51 2.21
C ASP A 433 10.15 8.95 3.43
N LYS A 434 10.03 10.21 3.88
CA LYS A 434 10.68 10.69 5.11
C LYS A 434 10.11 9.99 6.34
N GLU A 435 8.79 9.83 6.44
CA GLU A 435 8.15 9.12 7.55
C GLU A 435 8.59 7.65 7.60
N LEU A 436 8.63 6.97 6.44
CA LEU A 436 9.14 5.60 6.32
C LEU A 436 10.61 5.50 6.73
N ALA A 437 11.44 6.50 6.38
CA ALA A 437 12.84 6.53 6.79
C ALA A 437 12.98 6.65 8.32
N ILE A 438 12.18 7.51 8.97
CA ILE A 438 12.16 7.65 10.44
C ILE A 438 11.73 6.34 11.11
N LEU A 439 10.68 5.70 10.60
CA LEU A 439 10.20 4.42 11.15
C LEU A 439 11.24 3.30 10.99
N ARG A 440 11.95 3.24 9.86
CA ARG A 440 13.06 2.29 9.66
C ARG A 440 14.20 2.52 10.62
N ASP A 441 14.56 3.78 10.88
CA ASP A 441 15.60 4.15 11.86
C ASP A 441 15.18 3.76 13.28
N MET A 442 13.94 4.04 13.68
CA MET A 442 13.40 3.62 14.98
C MET A 442 13.41 2.10 15.15
N LEU A 443 12.98 1.35 14.13
CA LEU A 443 13.01 -0.11 14.15
C LEU A 443 14.44 -0.66 14.27
N SER A 444 15.41 -0.04 13.57
CA SER A 444 16.82 -0.41 13.68
C SER A 444 17.34 -0.21 15.11
N ARG A 445 17.05 0.94 15.72
CA ARG A 445 17.42 1.23 17.12
C ARG A 445 16.76 0.28 18.11
N GLU A 446 15.50 -0.06 17.90
CA GLU A 446 14.80 -1.04 18.74
C GLU A 446 15.44 -2.43 18.61
N GLN A 447 15.82 -2.84 17.40
CA GLN A 447 16.48 -4.13 17.17
C GLN A 447 17.86 -4.19 17.82
N GLU A 448 18.66 -3.12 17.73
CA GLU A 448 19.94 -2.98 18.43
C GLU A 448 19.76 -3.08 19.95
N TRP A 449 18.75 -2.38 20.48
CA TRP A 449 18.42 -2.43 21.90
C TRP A 449 17.99 -3.83 22.36
N ARG A 450 17.17 -4.54 21.57
CA ARG A 450 16.79 -5.93 21.84
C ARG A 450 18.01 -6.85 21.90
N VAL A 451 18.93 -6.75 20.93
CA VAL A 451 20.17 -7.53 20.90
C VAL A 451 21.03 -7.24 22.13
N GLN A 452 21.11 -5.98 22.56
CA GLN A 452 21.84 -5.58 23.76
C GLN A 452 21.23 -6.20 25.03
N VAL A 453 19.91 -6.10 25.20
CA VAL A 453 19.20 -6.70 26.34
C VAL A 453 19.37 -8.22 26.35
N GLU A 454 19.28 -8.89 25.20
CA GLU A 454 19.54 -10.33 25.10
C GLU A 454 20.98 -10.73 25.46
N ALA A 455 21.96 -9.89 25.13
CA ALA A 455 23.35 -10.08 25.53
C ALA A 455 23.50 -9.93 27.05
N ASP A 456 22.90 -8.91 27.65
CA ASP A 456 22.93 -8.67 29.09
C ASP A 456 22.21 -9.78 29.87
N CYS A 457 21.07 -10.27 29.40
CA CYS A 457 20.39 -11.43 29.98
C CYS A 457 21.25 -12.70 29.91
N ARG A 458 21.97 -12.93 28.80
CA ARG A 458 22.91 -14.06 28.68
C ARG A 458 24.07 -13.93 29.67
N LYS A 459 24.61 -12.72 29.83
CA LYS A 459 25.67 -12.44 30.81
C LYS A 459 25.19 -12.72 32.24
N LEU A 460 24.04 -12.17 32.63
CA LEU A 460 23.44 -12.41 33.95
C LEU A 460 23.15 -13.88 34.20
N LYS A 461 22.70 -14.63 33.19
CA LYS A 461 22.49 -16.08 33.30
C LYS A 461 23.80 -16.83 33.55
N ASN A 462 24.89 -16.45 32.87
CA ASN A 462 26.21 -17.02 33.08
C ASN A 462 26.76 -16.68 34.47
N ASP A 463 26.63 -15.42 34.90
CA ASP A 463 27.06 -14.98 36.24
C ASP A 463 26.29 -15.73 37.34
N ASN A 464 24.97 -15.91 37.17
CA ASN A 464 24.15 -16.68 38.10
C ASN A 464 24.57 -18.17 38.12
N GLN A 465 24.88 -18.77 36.97
CA GLN A 465 25.41 -20.14 36.91
C GLN A 465 26.78 -20.26 37.61
N MET A 466 27.67 -19.29 37.44
CA MET A 466 28.97 -19.24 38.12
C MET A 466 28.81 -19.10 39.64
N LEU A 467 27.93 -18.21 40.10
CA LEU A 467 27.62 -18.05 41.53
C LEU A 467 27.02 -19.33 42.11
N LYS A 468 26.09 -19.97 41.40
CA LYS A 468 25.51 -21.26 41.82
C LYS A 468 26.56 -22.35 41.94
N ASN A 469 27.49 -22.45 40.98
CA ASN A 469 28.60 -23.39 41.05
C ASN A 469 29.52 -23.07 42.25
N GLY A 470 29.83 -21.80 42.49
CA GLY A 470 30.62 -21.36 43.63
C GLY A 470 29.97 -21.66 44.99
N ILE A 471 28.64 -21.53 45.11
CA ILE A 471 27.90 -21.94 46.31
C ILE A 471 28.00 -23.45 46.51
N LEU A 472 27.76 -24.26 45.47
CA LEU A 472 27.85 -25.72 45.56
C LEU A 472 29.26 -26.20 45.95
N GLU A 473 30.30 -25.52 45.48
CA GLU A 473 31.69 -25.81 45.84
C GLU A 473 31.98 -25.43 47.30
N LYS A 474 31.49 -24.28 47.77
CA LYS A 474 31.57 -23.90 49.19
C LYS A 474 30.83 -24.89 50.10
N GLU A 475 29.60 -25.28 49.76
CA GLU A 475 28.83 -26.28 50.51
C GLU A 475 29.50 -27.66 50.52
N LYS A 476 30.21 -28.02 49.45
CA LYS A 476 31.03 -29.24 49.43
C LYS A 476 32.21 -29.13 50.39
N ASN A 477 32.95 -28.03 50.34
CA ASN A 477 34.09 -27.79 51.23
C ASN A 477 33.65 -27.72 52.70
N GLU A 478 32.50 -27.11 53.00
CA GLU A 478 31.92 -27.11 54.35
C GLU A 478 31.58 -28.51 54.84
N ARG A 479 31.01 -29.38 53.99
CA ARG A 479 30.78 -30.78 54.34
C ARG A 479 32.08 -31.53 54.59
N ASP A 480 33.08 -31.34 53.74
CA ASP A 480 34.40 -31.96 53.91
C ASP A 480 35.07 -31.50 55.22
N ASN A 481 35.03 -30.18 55.51
CA ASN A 481 35.49 -29.61 56.79
C ASN A 481 34.70 -30.17 57.99
N GLN A 482 33.37 -30.32 57.87
CA GLN A 482 32.53 -30.89 58.92
C GLN A 482 32.89 -32.37 59.19
N TYR A 483 33.24 -33.14 58.16
CA TYR A 483 33.75 -34.50 58.31
C TYR A 483 35.11 -34.52 59.02
N GLU A 484 36.02 -33.60 58.69
CA GLU A 484 37.32 -33.46 59.37
C GLU A 484 37.14 -33.07 60.84
N VAL A 485 36.31 -32.07 61.15
CA VAL A 485 35.99 -31.67 62.52
C VAL A 485 35.40 -32.85 63.32
N SER A 486 34.48 -33.60 62.71
CA SER A 486 33.89 -34.79 63.33
C SER A 486 34.90 -35.92 63.53
N ALA A 487 35.93 -36.03 62.67
CA ALA A 487 37.04 -36.97 62.85
C ALA A 487 37.93 -36.54 64.03
N ILE A 488 38.31 -35.26 64.10
CA ILE A 488 39.10 -34.71 65.21
C ILE A 488 38.36 -34.84 66.53
N GLN A 489 37.05 -34.54 66.58
CA GLN A 489 36.23 -34.70 67.79
C GLN A 489 36.25 -36.15 68.30
N ARG A 490 36.09 -37.14 67.40
CA ARG A 490 36.20 -38.56 67.76
C ARG A 490 37.56 -38.90 68.34
N ASP A 491 38.65 -38.36 67.79
CA ASP A 491 40.00 -38.62 68.29
C ASP A 491 40.26 -37.93 69.64
N VAL A 492 39.75 -36.72 69.86
CA VAL A 492 39.77 -36.04 71.17
C VAL A 492 39.00 -36.87 72.22
N GLU A 493 37.86 -37.43 71.86
CA GLU A 493 37.05 -38.24 72.77
C GLU A 493 37.71 -39.59 73.11
N LYS A 494 38.42 -40.21 72.15
CA LYS A 494 39.32 -41.35 72.41
C LYS A 494 40.45 -40.99 73.38
N LEU A 495 41.07 -39.82 73.21
CA LEU A 495 42.11 -39.36 74.13
C LEU A 495 41.55 -39.09 75.53
N LYS A 496 40.40 -38.42 75.65
CA LYS A 496 39.73 -38.18 76.93
C LYS A 496 39.37 -39.49 77.65
N SER A 497 38.85 -40.47 76.93
CA SER A 497 38.51 -41.80 77.49
C SER A 497 39.75 -42.63 77.83
N ALA A 498 40.89 -42.41 77.16
CA ALA A 498 42.17 -42.99 77.55
C ALA A 498 42.73 -42.37 78.84
N THR A 499 42.55 -41.07 79.05
CA THR A 499 43.02 -40.35 80.25
C THR A 499 42.15 -40.60 81.50
N SER A 500 40.87 -40.97 81.34
CA SER A 500 39.95 -41.21 82.47
C SER A 500 39.92 -42.66 83.00
N ARG A 501 40.71 -43.59 82.41
CA ARG A 501 40.82 -44.96 82.91
C ARG A 501 41.88 -45.08 84.01
N PRO A 502 41.54 -45.47 85.25
CA PRO A 502 42.53 -45.88 86.23
C PRO A 502 43.20 -47.20 85.80
N PRO A 503 44.45 -47.46 86.20
CA PRO A 503 45.24 -48.58 85.71
C PRO A 503 44.69 -49.90 86.23
N THR A 504 43.93 -50.61 85.42
CA THR A 504 43.55 -52.00 85.67
C THR A 504 44.26 -52.94 84.70
N THR A 505 45.16 -53.69 85.32
CA THR A 505 45.74 -54.98 84.95
C THR A 505 45.05 -55.77 83.84
N THR A 506 45.80 -55.93 82.75
CA THR A 506 46.06 -57.20 82.01
C THR A 506 44.95 -58.25 81.98
N SER A 507 44.31 -58.44 80.81
CA SER A 507 44.02 -59.78 80.30
C SER A 507 43.88 -59.81 78.77
N SER A 508 44.46 -60.87 78.20
CA SER A 508 44.69 -61.17 76.78
C SER A 508 43.45 -61.69 76.02
N PRO A 509 43.50 -61.80 74.68
CA PRO A 509 42.37 -61.54 73.78
C PRO A 509 41.65 -62.82 73.32
N SER A 510 40.36 -62.68 72.99
CA SER A 510 39.58 -63.72 72.32
C SER A 510 39.15 -63.27 70.93
N ARG A 511 39.75 -63.91 69.91
CA ARG A 511 39.30 -63.93 68.52
C ARG A 511 37.81 -64.28 68.44
N ARG A 512 37.02 -63.48 67.72
CA ARG A 512 35.83 -63.98 67.01
C ARG A 512 35.73 -63.35 65.63
N HIS A 513 35.47 -64.24 64.68
CA HIS A 513 35.14 -63.98 63.29
C HIS A 513 33.82 -63.19 63.20
N SER A 514 33.79 -62.16 62.36
CA SER A 514 32.56 -61.48 61.96
C SER A 514 32.52 -61.37 60.44
N VAL A 515 31.45 -61.95 59.92
CA VAL A 515 31.08 -62.11 58.52
C VAL A 515 30.76 -60.76 57.89
N TRP A 516 31.25 -60.56 56.66
CA TRP A 516 30.92 -59.41 55.81
C TRP A 516 29.50 -59.56 55.22
N PRO A 517 28.64 -58.54 55.29
CA PRO A 517 27.45 -58.47 54.44
C PRO A 517 27.79 -57.75 53.13
N VAL A 518 27.63 -58.46 52.02
CA VAL A 518 27.62 -57.92 50.66
C VAL A 518 26.33 -57.14 50.46
N ILE A 519 26.42 -55.81 50.30
CA ILE A 519 25.28 -54.96 49.94
C ILE A 519 25.32 -54.69 48.44
N SER A 520 24.33 -55.22 47.72
CA SER A 520 24.09 -55.02 46.29
C SER A 520 23.38 -53.68 46.03
N TYR A 521 23.94 -52.85 45.16
CA TYR A 521 23.30 -51.64 44.64
C TYR A 521 22.40 -51.95 43.43
N PRO A 522 21.22 -51.32 43.29
CA PRO A 522 20.43 -51.39 42.07
C PRO A 522 20.91 -50.35 41.06
N LYS A 523 21.23 -50.80 39.85
CA LYS A 523 21.39 -49.98 38.65
C LYS A 523 20.04 -49.30 38.32
N LYS A 524 20.04 -47.98 38.13
CA LYS A 524 18.97 -47.26 37.44
C LYS A 524 19.42 -46.93 36.01
N TRP A 525 18.48 -47.11 35.08
CA TRP A 525 18.54 -46.70 33.68
C TRP A 525 18.08 -45.25 33.54
#